data_AF-A0A948ZMY0-F1
#
_entry.id   AF-A0A948ZMY0-F1
#
_cell.length_a   1.000
_cell.length_b   1.000
_cell.length_c   1.000
_cell.angle_alpha   90.00
_cell.angle_beta   90.00
_cell.angle_gamma   90.00
#
_symmetry.space_group_name_H-M   'P 1'
#
loop_
_entity.id
_entity.type
_entity.pdbx_description
1 polymer ?
#
loop_
_entity_poly.entity_id
_entity_poly.type
_entity_poly.pdbx_seq_one_letter_code
_entity_poly.pdbx_strand_id
1 'polypeptide(L)'
;MKQVFKIYKLTEEERIFFKKEENSFWKRWNLHYQTPLYKRIAVALQSLAVAKFVGRGYKGINIKNEKEAIKHHLKACKYDSSTTNRCSFFRKQVGLSILNK
;
A
#
# COMPACT_ATOMS: atom_id res chain seq x y z
N MET A 1 21.50 3.23 -11.55
CA MET A 1 21.64 2.19 -10.51
C MET A 1 20.43 1.24 -10.59
N LYS A 2 20.62 -0.04 -10.91
CA LYS A 2 19.53 -1.04 -10.85
C LYS A 2 19.24 -1.31 -9.37
N GLN A 3 18.17 -0.72 -8.84
CA GLN A 3 17.66 -1.09 -7.51
C GLN A 3 17.28 -2.58 -7.56
N VAL A 4 18.02 -3.41 -6.81
CA VAL A 4 17.62 -4.79 -6.54
C VAL A 4 16.41 -4.71 -5.62
N PHE A 5 15.20 -4.77 -6.21
CA PHE A 5 13.96 -4.73 -5.46
C PHE A 5 13.80 -6.03 -4.66
N LYS A 6 14.07 -5.97 -3.36
CA LYS A 6 13.73 -7.07 -2.44
C LYS A 6 12.21 -7.13 -2.33
N ILE A 7 11.60 -8.19 -2.85
CA ILE A 7 10.20 -8.48 -2.60
C ILE A 7 10.09 -8.91 -1.13
N TYR A 8 9.57 -8.04 -0.27
CA TYR A 8 9.29 -8.40 1.12
C TYR A 8 8.21 -9.50 1.17
N LYS A 9 8.26 -10.35 2.20
CA LYS A 9 7.20 -11.35 2.41
C LYS A 9 5.89 -10.62 2.72
N LEU A 10 4.89 -10.82 1.86
CA LEU A 10 3.52 -10.38 2.10
C LEU A 10 2.83 -11.32 3.08
N THR A 11 2.07 -10.77 4.02
CA THR A 11 1.16 -11.56 4.86
C THR A 11 0.02 -12.11 4.02
N GLU A 12 -0.72 -13.08 4.56
CA GLU A 12 -1.89 -13.63 3.88
C GLU A 12 -2.94 -12.55 3.57
N GLU A 13 -3.20 -11.65 4.52
CA GLU A 13 -4.08 -10.50 4.32
C GLU A 13 -3.63 -9.61 3.16
N GLU A 14 -2.36 -9.24 3.12
CA GLU A 14 -1.81 -8.38 2.06
C GLU A 14 -1.84 -9.07 0.69
N ARG A 15 -1.62 -10.39 0.64
CA ARG A 15 -1.74 -11.17 -0.60
C ARG A 15 -3.18 -11.21 -1.10
N ILE A 16 -4.13 -11.47 -0.21
CA ILE A 16 -5.56 -11.48 -0.53
C ILE A 16 -5.97 -10.10 -1.03
N PHE A 17 -5.51 -9.04 -0.36
CA PHE A 17 -5.81 -7.67 -0.75
C PHE A 17 -5.21 -7.32 -2.11
N PHE A 18 -3.93 -7.64 -2.33
CA PHE A 18 -3.24 -7.42 -3.60
C PHE A 18 -3.95 -8.13 -4.76
N LYS A 19 -4.31 -9.42 -4.61
CA LYS A 19 -5.06 -10.15 -5.65
C LYS A 19 -6.41 -9.50 -5.97
N LYS A 20 -7.09 -8.95 -4.96
CA LYS A 20 -8.37 -8.23 -5.14
C LYS A 20 -8.15 -6.94 -5.93
N GLU A 21 -7.18 -6.11 -5.55
CA GLU A 21 -6.80 -4.87 -6.24
C GLU A 21 -6.30 -5.12 -7.68
N GLU A 22 -5.50 -6.17 -7.86
CA GLU A 22 -5.02 -6.63 -9.17
C GLU A 22 -6.17 -6.94 -10.11
N ASN A 23 -7.20 -7.63 -9.63
CA ASN A 23 -8.38 -7.96 -10.41
C ASN A 23 -9.30 -6.75 -10.66
N SER A 24 -9.41 -5.80 -9.73
CA SER A 24 -10.37 -4.68 -9.85
C SER A 24 -9.81 -3.46 -10.58
N PHE A 25 -8.60 -3.03 -10.24
CA PHE A 25 -8.02 -1.77 -10.71
C PHE A 25 -7.11 -2.02 -11.92
N TRP A 26 -6.12 -2.90 -11.77
CA TRP A 26 -5.08 -3.07 -12.78
C TRP A 26 -5.57 -3.76 -14.05
N LYS A 27 -6.45 -4.77 -13.92
CA LYS A 27 -7.08 -5.42 -15.08
C LYS A 27 -8.08 -4.52 -15.79
N ARG A 28 -8.88 -3.73 -15.07
CA ARG A 28 -9.88 -2.82 -15.66
C ARG A 28 -9.25 -1.78 -16.57
N TRP A 29 -8.04 -1.32 -16.24
CA TRP A 29 -7.32 -0.29 -17.00
C TRP A 29 -6.21 -0.85 -17.90
N ASN A 30 -6.06 -2.18 -17.99
CA ASN A 30 -4.99 -2.86 -18.72
C ASN A 30 -3.55 -2.43 -18.33
N LEU A 31 -3.38 -1.80 -17.17
CA LEU A 31 -2.11 -1.24 -16.67
C LEU A 31 -1.21 -2.30 -16.01
N HIS A 32 -1.70 -3.54 -15.89
CA HIS A 32 -1.01 -4.68 -15.29
C HIS A 32 0.41 -4.90 -15.88
N TYR A 33 0.56 -4.76 -17.20
CA TYR A 33 1.83 -4.99 -17.90
C TYR A 33 2.76 -3.77 -17.88
N GLN A 34 2.20 -2.56 -17.78
CA GLN A 34 2.95 -1.30 -17.83
C GLN A 34 3.55 -0.92 -16.47
N THR A 35 2.98 -1.44 -15.38
CA THR A 35 3.40 -1.09 -14.03
C THR A 35 4.17 -2.24 -13.38
N PRO A 36 5.41 -2.01 -12.92
CA PRO A 36 6.21 -3.05 -12.25
C PRO A 36 5.49 -3.63 -11.02
N LEU A 37 5.67 -4.94 -10.79
CA LEU A 37 5.03 -5.67 -9.69
C LEU A 37 5.24 -4.99 -8.33
N TYR A 38 6.45 -4.53 -8.02
CA TYR A 38 6.75 -3.87 -6.74
C TYR A 38 5.93 -2.59 -6.53
N LYS A 39 5.69 -1.80 -7.59
CA LYS A 39 4.84 -0.58 -7.51
C LYS A 39 3.38 -0.95 -7.28
N ARG A 40 2.92 -2.00 -7.96
CA ARG A 40 1.54 -2.49 -7.81
C ARG A 40 1.30 -3.00 -6.39
N ILE A 41 2.27 -3.70 -5.81
CA ILE A 41 2.26 -4.12 -4.39
C ILE A 41 2.26 -2.89 -3.48
N ALA A 42 3.11 -1.89 -3.74
CA ALA A 42 3.14 -0.66 -2.94
C ALA A 42 1.79 0.06 -2.92
N VAL A 43 1.14 0.20 -4.08
CA VAL A 43 -0.20 0.79 -4.20
C VAL A 43 -1.24 -0.01 -3.40
N ALA A 44 -1.25 -1.34 -3.54
CA ALA A 44 -2.20 -2.18 -2.80
C ALA A 44 -1.99 -2.09 -1.27
N LEU A 45 -0.74 -2.10 -0.80
CA LEU A 45 -0.42 -1.92 0.61
C LEU A 45 -0.82 -0.54 1.13
N GLN A 46 -0.68 0.51 0.30
CA GLN A 46 -1.12 1.85 0.64
C GLN A 46 -2.64 1.94 0.74
N SER A 47 -3.36 1.35 -0.22
CA SER A 47 -4.83 1.26 -0.20
C SER A 47 -5.31 0.50 1.04
N LEU A 48 -4.63 -0.59 1.42
CA LEU A 48 -4.92 -1.34 2.66
C LEU A 48 -4.68 -0.47 3.91
N ALA A 49 -3.58 0.28 3.95
CA ALA A 49 -3.28 1.20 5.05
C ALA A 49 -4.38 2.25 5.22
N VAL A 50 -4.82 2.87 4.13
CA VAL A 50 -5.90 3.86 4.13
C VAL A 50 -7.22 3.22 4.56
N ALA A 51 -7.56 2.02 4.07
CA ALA A 51 -8.77 1.31 4.46
C ALA A 51 -8.81 1.03 5.98
N LYS A 52 -7.71 0.52 6.54
CA LYS A 52 -7.58 0.27 7.99
C LYS A 52 -7.60 1.56 8.82
N PHE A 53 -7.10 2.67 8.28
CA PHE A 53 -7.09 3.95 8.99
C PHE A 53 -8.45 4.64 9.02
N VAL A 54 -9.13 4.73 7.87
CA VAL A 54 -10.46 5.34 7.75
C VAL A 54 -11.53 4.47 8.41
N GLY A 55 -11.23 3.19 8.67
CA GLY A 55 -12.23 2.23 9.16
C GLY A 55 -13.30 1.96 8.10
N ARG A 56 -13.03 2.25 6.83
CA ARG A 56 -13.88 1.84 5.72
C ARG A 56 -13.64 0.36 5.51
N GLY A 57 -14.58 -0.45 5.98
CA GLY A 57 -14.52 -1.88 5.84
C GLY A 57 -14.36 -2.27 4.38
N TYR A 58 -13.28 -2.96 4.07
CA TYR A 58 -13.09 -3.48 2.73
C TYR A 58 -13.89 -4.77 2.60
N LYS A 59 -15.09 -4.68 2.00
CA LYS A 59 -16.04 -5.80 1.83
C LYS A 59 -16.37 -6.54 3.14
N GLY A 60 -16.74 -5.80 4.19
CA GLY A 60 -17.29 -6.38 5.44
C GLY A 60 -16.30 -6.53 6.60
N ILE A 61 -15.01 -6.21 6.42
CA ILE A 61 -14.01 -6.22 7.50
C ILE A 61 -13.82 -4.80 8.03
N ASN A 62 -14.69 -4.37 8.95
CA ASN A 62 -14.52 -3.12 9.70
C ASN A 62 -13.56 -3.34 10.87
N ILE A 63 -12.26 -3.21 10.62
CA ILE A 63 -11.27 -3.17 11.70
C ILE A 63 -10.46 -1.89 11.51
N LYS A 64 -10.93 -0.81 12.15
CA LYS A 64 -10.14 0.41 12.27
C LYS A 64 -8.93 0.09 13.15
N ASN A 65 -7.74 0.05 12.55
CA ASN A 65 -6.51 -0.25 13.27
C ASN A 65 -5.37 0.64 12.76
N GLU A 66 -5.15 1.74 13.48
CA GLU A 66 -4.16 2.75 13.12
C GLU A 66 -2.72 2.19 13.17
N LYS A 67 -2.42 1.30 14.12
CA LYS A 67 -1.09 0.67 14.23
C LYS A 67 -0.77 -0.20 13.01
N GLU A 68 -1.74 -1.00 12.56
CA GLU A 68 -1.58 -1.80 11.34
C GLU A 68 -1.54 -0.92 10.08
N ALA A 69 -2.36 0.12 10.01
CA ALA A 69 -2.33 1.08 8.92
C ALA A 69 -0.93 1.69 8.74
N ILE A 70 -0.29 2.13 9.83
CA ILE A 70 1.08 2.64 9.81
C ILE A 70 2.07 1.57 9.32
N LYS A 71 1.95 0.32 9.81
CA LYS A 71 2.83 -0.78 9.37
C LYS A 71 2.73 -1.03 7.86
N HIS A 72 1.51 -1.08 7.32
CA HIS A 72 1.33 -1.30 5.88
C HIS A 72 1.80 -0.10 5.05
N HIS A 73 1.59 1.14 5.53
CA HIS A 73 2.12 2.33 4.88
C HIS A 73 3.66 2.31 4.82
N LEU A 74 4.33 2.05 5.95
CA LEU A 74 5.78 1.94 5.99
C LEU A 74 6.29 0.81 5.09
N LYS A 75 5.57 -0.30 5.03
CA LYS A 75 5.88 -1.40 4.12
C LYS A 75 5.73 -0.99 2.65
N ALA A 76 4.66 -0.28 2.28
CA ALA A 76 4.47 0.28 0.94
C ALA A 76 5.65 1.18 0.55
N CYS A 77 6.09 2.03 1.47
CA CYS A 77 7.23 2.93 1.26
C CYS A 77 8.56 2.20 1.04
N LYS A 78 8.73 0.98 1.57
CA LYS A 78 9.89 0.12 1.28
C LYS A 78 9.88 -0.45 -0.14
N TYR A 79 8.71 -0.64 -0.73
CA TYR A 79 8.57 -1.09 -2.12
C TYR A 79 8.70 0.05 -3.11
N ASP A 80 8.08 1.20 -2.83
CA ASP A 80 8.17 2.39 -3.64
C ASP A 80 8.18 3.64 -2.75
N SER A 81 9.33 4.33 -2.70
CA SER A 81 9.48 5.56 -1.93
C SER A 81 8.55 6.66 -2.42
N SER A 82 8.14 6.68 -3.68
CA SER A 82 7.22 7.71 -4.20
C SER A 82 5.84 7.65 -3.54
N THR A 83 5.46 6.50 -2.98
CA THR A 83 4.23 6.31 -2.20
C THR A 83 4.21 7.16 -0.93
N THR A 84 5.37 7.50 -0.36
CA THR A 84 5.47 8.43 0.79
C THR A 84 4.92 9.81 0.46
N ASN A 85 5.17 10.31 -0.76
CA ASN A 85 4.82 11.67 -1.17
C ASN A 85 3.34 11.77 -1.58
N ARG A 86 2.77 10.70 -2.12
CA ARG A 86 1.36 10.66 -2.58
C ARG A 86 0.34 10.65 -1.43
N CYS A 87 0.76 10.36 -0.20
CA CYS A 87 -0.14 10.21 0.94
C CYS A 87 0.19 11.16 2.10
N SER A 88 0.47 12.43 1.76
CA SER A 88 0.75 13.50 2.73
C SER A 88 -0.35 13.67 3.79
N PHE A 89 -1.63 13.56 3.41
CA PHE A 89 -2.76 13.66 4.34
C PHE A 89 -2.77 12.52 5.37
N PHE A 90 -2.66 11.27 4.92
CA PHE A 90 -2.57 10.10 5.80
C PHE A 90 -1.41 10.28 6.79
N ARG A 91 -0.23 10.66 6.29
CA ARG A 91 0.97 10.86 7.11
C ARG A 91 0.82 11.95 8.16
N LYS A 92 0.21 13.08 7.80
CA LYS A 92 -0.10 14.16 8.75
C LYS A 92 -1.02 13.67 9.87
N GLN A 93 -2.02 12.86 9.54
CA GLN A 93 -2.95 12.34 10.56
C GLN A 93 -2.34 11.25 11.44
N VAL A 94 -1.44 10.41 10.92
CA VAL A 94 -0.77 9.37 11.71
C VAL A 94 0.56 9.81 12.34
N GLY A 95 0.92 11.11 12.26
CA GLY A 95 2.14 11.66 12.84
C GLY A 95 3.46 11.21 12.19
N LEU A 96 3.43 10.79 10.91
CA LEU A 96 4.63 10.35 10.19
C LEU A 96 5.34 11.51 9.48
N SER A 97 6.33 12.10 10.13
CA SER A 97 7.24 13.11 9.56
C SER A 97 7.99 12.58 8.33
N ILE A 98 8.34 13.45 7.38
CA ILE A 98 9.29 13.10 6.32
C ILE A 98 10.66 12.91 6.98
N LEU A 99 11.15 11.67 6.99
CA LEU A 99 12.58 11.42 7.09
C LEU A 99 13.18 12.03 5.82
N ASN A 100 13.55 13.30 5.89
CA ASN A 100 14.36 13.96 4.88
C ASN A 100 15.59 13.08 4.67
N LYS A 101 15.73 12.55 3.47
CA LYS A 101 16.96 11.97 2.96
C LYS A 101 17.43 12.82 1.81
#